data_AF-A0A6I5E8C7-F1
#
_entry.id   AF-A0A6I5E8C7-F1
#
_cell.length_a   1.000
_cell.length_b   1.000
_cell.length_c   1.000
_cell.angle_alpha   90.00
_cell.angle_beta   90.00
_cell.angle_gamma   90.00
#
_symmetry.space_group_name_H-M   'P 1'
#
loop_
_entity.id
_entity.type
_entity.pdbx_description
1 polymer ?
#
loop_
_entity_poly.entity_id
_entity_poly.type
_entity_poly.pdbx_seq_one_letter_code
_entity_poly.pdbx_strand_id
1 'polypeptide(L)'
;MTKLSLRAVQKLTVKKRDAWWTVLLVDPVATRMLIVLARFRFITPNRVTWAALFVGLAAAGFFLKGDPQSLLIGALLYHLSFILDCIDGKLARLKGNGTVFGGWLDYVFDRIRVLFCALALMGGQFLPTDDERYLVAALVVVFLDMLRYVDALQIYKMRMSMRTKIEKITKAREEEERAARGVPADAEGEQVVFMEDLLRDNPGAAAETLREEAGAANVVDLHEQFRDQFPWYTRVRRAMLRTRIRPHLISGIEFQMFIFIVGPLIGQILWTTVVSAALVMLFELVIMYKFWLSTRDFTRVMEELSPAPATVGTIAPHLHRGRHRRAAQEALLADERYRAPEAEDDPGFWPYPQPNVTPHGHDLPQQHDGLPHVPRQHAGAGPLPQYGTAQSGERRGAPGAWENSR
;
A
#
# COMPACT_ATOMS: atom_id res chain seq x y z
N MET A 1 36.30 11.94 25.99
CA MET A 1 34.86 11.91 25.67
C MET A 1 34.11 12.49 26.86
N THR A 2 33.55 13.68 26.71
CA THR A 2 32.65 14.31 27.68
C THR A 2 31.63 13.30 28.18
N LYS A 3 31.37 13.26 29.50
CA LYS A 3 30.37 12.36 30.10
C LYS A 3 29.00 12.70 29.50
N LEU A 4 28.64 12.00 28.42
CA LEU A 4 27.32 12.12 27.80
C LEU A 4 26.30 11.69 28.84
N SER A 5 25.48 12.63 29.31
CA SER A 5 24.41 12.32 30.25
C SER A 5 23.42 11.37 29.59
N LEU A 6 22.87 10.43 30.36
CA LEU A 6 21.93 9.43 29.84
C LEU A 6 20.74 10.09 29.12
N ARG A 7 20.27 11.25 29.61
CA ARG A 7 19.21 12.05 28.98
C ARG A 7 19.63 12.66 27.63
N ALA A 8 20.88 13.11 27.48
CA ALA A 8 21.39 13.63 26.21
C ALA A 8 21.48 12.51 25.16
N VAL A 9 22.00 11.33 25.56
CA VAL A 9 22.07 10.15 24.68
C VAL A 9 20.67 9.72 24.25
N GLN A 10 19.71 9.67 25.17
CA GLN A 10 18.32 9.35 24.83
C GLN A 10 17.75 10.32 23.80
N LYS A 11 17.91 11.63 24.02
CA LYS A 11 17.36 12.64 23.10
C LYS A 11 17.94 12.53 21.68
N LEU A 12 19.20 12.14 21.56
CA LEU A 12 19.88 12.01 20.26
C LEU A 12 19.63 10.68 19.55
N THR A 13 19.52 9.59 20.30
CA THR A 13 19.57 8.23 19.73
C THR A 13 18.22 7.54 19.67
N VAL A 14 17.24 8.00 20.43
CA VAL A 14 15.96 7.32 20.56
C VAL A 14 14.95 7.89 19.55
N LYS A 15 14.17 7.02 18.89
CA LYS A 15 13.20 7.45 17.87
C LYS A 15 12.07 8.28 18.50
N LYS A 16 11.56 9.28 17.77
CA LYS A 16 10.40 10.10 18.20
C LYS A 16 9.17 9.22 18.52
N ARG A 17 8.95 8.15 17.75
CA ARG A 17 7.85 7.19 17.90
C ARG A 17 8.37 5.78 17.70
N ASP A 18 7.94 4.84 18.53
CA ASP A 18 8.29 3.42 18.40
C ASP A 18 7.20 2.50 18.99
N ALA A 19 7.40 1.19 18.86
CA ALA A 19 6.61 0.15 19.52
C ALA A 19 6.54 0.41 21.02
N TRP A 20 5.40 0.14 21.67
CA TRP A 20 5.34 0.28 23.12
C TRP A 20 6.27 -0.71 23.80
N TRP A 21 6.44 -1.92 23.24
CA TRP A 21 7.41 -2.89 23.73
C TRP A 21 8.83 -2.31 23.72
N THR A 22 9.23 -1.69 22.60
CA THR A 22 10.54 -1.06 22.49
C THR A 22 10.69 0.11 23.45
N VAL A 23 9.68 0.97 23.58
CA VAL A 23 9.73 2.15 24.46
C VAL A 23 9.82 1.76 25.93
N LEU A 24 9.04 0.77 26.37
CA LEU A 24 8.90 0.42 27.79
C LEU A 24 9.95 -0.58 28.26
N LEU A 25 10.26 -1.60 27.44
CA LEU A 25 11.10 -2.73 27.86
C LEU A 25 12.52 -2.64 27.29
N VAL A 26 12.69 -2.16 26.06
CA VAL A 26 13.99 -2.18 25.37
C VAL A 26 14.77 -0.88 25.56
N ASP A 27 14.18 0.27 25.29
CA ASP A 27 14.84 1.58 25.33
C ASP A 27 15.56 1.85 26.66
N PRO A 28 14.99 1.53 27.85
CA PRO A 28 15.70 1.72 29.12
C PRO A 28 16.97 0.87 29.25
N VAL A 29 16.96 -0.36 28.73
CA VAL A 29 18.10 -1.28 28.79
C VAL A 29 19.12 -0.93 27.70
N ALA A 30 18.64 -0.80 26.47
CA ALA A 30 19.43 -0.48 25.29
C ALA A 30 20.22 0.81 25.45
N THR A 31 19.63 1.87 26.02
CA THR A 31 20.35 3.14 26.25
C THR A 31 21.51 2.97 27.22
N ARG A 32 21.33 2.19 28.30
CA ARG A 32 22.39 1.96 29.29
C ARG A 32 23.54 1.16 28.68
N MET A 33 23.20 0.09 27.94
CA MET A 33 24.18 -0.71 27.19
C MET A 33 24.90 0.13 26.14
N LEU A 34 24.18 1.00 25.43
CA LEU A 34 24.74 1.89 24.41
C LEU A 34 25.83 2.80 24.97
N ILE A 35 25.64 3.37 26.17
CA ILE A 35 26.66 4.24 26.81
C ILE A 35 27.96 3.45 27.06
N VAL A 36 27.85 2.18 27.46
CA VAL A 36 29.00 1.31 27.68
C VAL A 36 29.66 0.95 26.34
N LEU A 37 28.88 0.49 25.36
CA LEU A 37 29.37 0.08 24.05
C LEU A 37 30.00 1.24 23.28
N ALA A 38 29.43 2.45 23.38
CA ALA A 38 29.93 3.64 22.72
C ALA A 38 31.32 4.07 23.21
N ARG A 39 31.74 3.66 24.42
CA ARG A 39 33.09 3.91 24.96
C ARG A 39 34.17 3.21 24.12
N PHE A 40 33.83 2.08 23.51
CA PHE A 40 34.77 1.27 22.76
C PHE A 40 34.79 1.70 21.28
N ARG A 41 35.95 2.19 20.82
CA ARG A 41 36.12 2.65 19.43
C ARG A 41 35.99 1.54 18.40
N PHE A 42 36.33 0.30 18.75
CA PHE A 42 36.29 -0.86 17.85
C PHE A 42 34.88 -1.45 17.64
N ILE A 43 33.89 -1.04 18.44
CA ILE A 43 32.51 -1.52 18.31
C ILE A 43 31.81 -0.68 17.24
N THR A 44 31.59 -1.27 16.06
CA THR A 44 30.87 -0.64 14.95
C THR A 44 29.41 -1.11 14.93
N PRO A 45 28.47 -0.32 14.38
CA PRO A 45 27.07 -0.73 14.24
C PRO A 45 26.94 -2.12 13.60
N ASN A 46 27.58 -2.35 12.45
CA ASN A 46 27.51 -3.64 11.75
C ASN A 46 28.00 -4.82 12.60
N ARG A 47 29.02 -4.65 13.47
CA ARG A 47 29.46 -5.72 14.38
C ARG A 47 28.41 -6.06 15.42
N VAL A 48 27.68 -5.05 15.90
CA VAL A 48 26.54 -5.25 16.81
C VAL A 48 25.40 -5.96 16.08
N THR A 49 25.11 -5.60 14.83
CA THR A 49 24.13 -6.29 13.98
C THR A 49 24.45 -7.77 13.81
N TRP A 50 25.71 -8.11 13.51
CA TRP A 50 26.17 -9.51 13.47
C TRP A 50 26.03 -10.22 14.81
N ALA A 51 26.40 -9.57 15.91
CA ALA A 51 26.21 -10.14 17.24
C ALA A 51 24.73 -10.40 17.55
N ALA A 52 23.83 -9.48 17.19
CA ALA A 52 22.39 -9.64 17.33
C ALA A 52 21.90 -10.87 16.56
N LEU A 53 22.34 -11.07 15.32
CA LEU A 53 21.99 -12.25 14.53
C LEU A 53 22.46 -13.55 15.20
N PHE A 54 23.73 -13.65 15.60
CA PHE A 54 24.26 -14.88 16.21
C PHE A 54 23.57 -15.21 17.54
N VAL A 55 23.26 -14.21 18.37
CA VAL A 55 22.47 -14.41 19.58
C VAL A 55 21.04 -14.86 19.24
N GLY A 56 20.45 -14.33 18.16
CA GLY A 56 19.14 -14.77 17.66
C GLY A 56 19.14 -16.21 17.14
N LEU A 57 20.17 -16.63 16.42
CA LEU A 57 20.33 -18.01 15.95
C LEU A 57 20.61 -18.97 17.12
N ALA A 58 21.35 -18.53 18.13
CA ALA A 58 21.49 -19.29 19.37
C ALA A 58 20.13 -19.49 20.06
N ALA A 59 19.28 -18.46 20.10
CA ALA A 59 17.91 -18.59 20.61
C ALA A 59 17.11 -19.64 19.84
N ALA A 60 17.19 -19.65 18.50
CA ALA A 60 16.57 -20.68 17.67
C ALA A 60 17.09 -22.09 18.03
N GLY A 61 18.39 -22.26 18.25
CA GLY A 61 18.95 -23.55 18.69
C GLY A 61 18.39 -24.05 20.02
N PHE A 62 18.10 -23.15 20.97
CA PHE A 62 17.43 -23.51 22.22
C PHE A 62 15.94 -23.79 22.01
N PHE A 63 15.25 -23.01 21.19
CA PHE A 63 13.85 -23.26 20.86
C PHE A 63 13.63 -24.64 20.21
N LEU A 64 14.57 -25.10 19.38
CA LEU A 64 14.49 -26.41 18.72
C LEU A 64 14.52 -27.59 19.70
N LYS A 65 15.12 -27.43 20.89
CA LYS A 65 15.15 -28.51 21.90
C LYS A 65 13.79 -28.82 22.50
N GLY A 66 12.88 -27.84 22.52
CA GLY A 66 11.50 -28.00 22.96
C GLY A 66 11.26 -28.17 24.46
N ASP A 67 12.30 -28.36 25.28
CA ASP A 67 12.15 -28.48 26.73
C ASP A 67 11.88 -27.12 27.42
N PRO A 68 11.15 -27.09 28.56
CA PRO A 68 10.76 -25.83 29.21
C PRO A 68 11.93 -24.91 29.58
N GLN A 69 13.08 -25.48 29.97
CA GLN A 69 14.25 -24.68 30.33
C GLN A 69 14.90 -24.05 29.09
N SER A 70 15.03 -24.81 28.01
CA SER A 70 15.53 -24.32 26.74
C SER A 70 14.57 -23.29 26.12
N LEU A 71 13.26 -23.46 26.25
CA LEU A 71 12.28 -22.47 25.82
C LEU A 71 12.47 -21.13 26.55
N LEU A 72 12.68 -21.16 27.88
CA LEU A 72 12.94 -19.96 28.67
C LEU A 72 14.27 -19.29 28.27
N ILE A 73 15.34 -20.07 28.11
CA ILE A 73 16.65 -19.57 27.68
C ILE A 73 16.55 -18.97 26.27
N GLY A 74 15.85 -19.65 25.36
CA GLY A 74 15.57 -19.17 24.01
C GLY A 74 14.83 -17.83 24.01
N ALA A 75 13.79 -17.68 24.84
CA ALA A 75 13.06 -16.42 24.97
C ALA A 75 13.95 -15.27 25.47
N LEU A 76 14.80 -15.54 26.46
CA LEU A 76 15.74 -14.55 27.00
C LEU A 76 16.80 -14.15 25.96
N LEU A 77 17.37 -15.13 25.24
CA LEU A 77 18.33 -14.88 24.16
C LEU A 77 17.70 -14.12 23.00
N TYR A 78 16.46 -14.46 22.63
CA TYR A 78 15.72 -13.75 21.60
C TYR A 78 15.48 -12.29 21.99
N HIS A 79 15.08 -12.05 23.25
CA HIS A 79 14.93 -10.69 23.76
C HIS A 79 16.26 -9.92 23.77
N LEU A 80 17.36 -10.57 24.17
CA LEU A 80 18.69 -9.98 24.14
C LEU A 80 19.14 -9.65 22.70
N SER A 81 18.91 -10.55 21.74
CA SER A 81 19.15 -10.30 20.32
C SER A 81 18.40 -9.06 19.85
N PHE A 82 17.12 -8.94 20.18
CA PHE A 82 16.30 -7.77 19.83
C PHE A 82 16.78 -6.47 20.49
N ILE A 83 17.29 -6.53 21.72
CA ILE A 83 17.93 -5.38 22.37
C ILE A 83 19.18 -4.95 21.60
N LEU A 84 20.03 -5.90 21.17
CA LEU A 84 21.25 -5.61 20.41
C LEU A 84 20.95 -5.00 19.03
N ASP A 85 19.95 -5.53 18.33
CA ASP A 85 19.34 -4.98 17.10
C ASP A 85 18.97 -3.50 17.31
N CYS A 86 18.24 -3.21 18.39
CA CYS A 86 17.87 -1.84 18.72
C CYS A 86 19.07 -0.94 19.09
N ILE A 87 20.19 -1.52 19.53
CA ILE A 87 21.41 -0.78 19.90
C ILE A 87 22.19 -0.39 18.67
N ASP A 88 22.25 -1.21 17.61
CA ASP A 88 23.08 -0.90 16.44
C ASP A 88 22.65 0.40 15.75
N GLY A 89 21.35 0.63 15.59
CA GLY A 89 20.79 1.82 14.96
C GLY A 89 20.83 3.02 15.89
N LYS A 90 20.83 2.81 17.21
CA LYS A 90 21.10 3.87 18.20
C LYS A 90 22.58 4.27 18.17
N LEU A 91 23.48 3.30 18.01
CA LEU A 91 24.92 3.51 17.91
C LEU A 91 25.31 4.23 16.62
N ALA A 92 24.71 3.84 15.49
CA ALA A 92 24.89 4.51 14.20
C ALA A 92 24.51 5.99 14.26
N ARG A 93 23.39 6.31 14.92
CA ARG A 93 22.93 7.70 15.14
C ARG A 93 23.85 8.46 16.09
N LEU A 94 24.35 7.81 17.15
CA LEU A 94 25.26 8.44 18.11
C LEU A 94 26.63 8.76 17.50
N LYS A 95 27.17 7.85 16.69
CA LYS A 95 28.50 7.99 16.06
C LYS A 95 28.47 8.74 14.72
N GLY A 96 27.29 8.95 14.14
CA GLY A 96 27.14 9.59 12.83
C GLY A 96 27.72 8.77 11.67
N ASN A 97 27.92 7.45 11.86
CA ASN A 97 28.57 6.56 10.89
C ASN A 97 27.63 5.47 10.35
N GLY A 98 26.31 5.71 10.40
CA GLY A 98 25.32 4.83 9.80
C GLY A 98 25.46 4.80 8.28
N THR A 99 25.32 3.61 7.67
CA THR A 99 25.44 3.42 6.23
C THR A 99 24.16 2.81 5.66
N VAL A 100 23.90 3.03 4.37
CA VAL A 100 22.76 2.41 3.66
C VAL A 100 22.86 0.88 3.71
N PHE A 101 24.08 0.34 3.53
CA PHE A 101 24.33 -1.09 3.65
C PHE A 101 24.04 -1.61 5.07
N GLY A 102 24.43 -0.87 6.11
CA GLY A 102 24.12 -1.25 7.50
C GLY A 102 22.62 -1.31 7.77
N GLY A 103 21.85 -0.34 7.26
CA GLY A 103 20.39 -0.36 7.38
C GLY A 103 19.73 -1.50 6.62
N TRP A 104 20.25 -1.85 5.44
CA TRP A 104 19.81 -3.05 4.71
C TRP A 104 20.19 -4.35 5.44
N LEU A 105 21.37 -4.41 6.05
CA LEU A 105 21.86 -5.59 6.77
C LEU A 105 21.03 -5.86 8.03
N ASP A 106 20.79 -4.83 8.84
CA ASP A 106 19.89 -4.86 10.01
C ASP A 106 18.51 -5.41 9.61
N TYR A 107 17.95 -4.84 8.53
CA TYR A 107 16.70 -5.30 7.96
C TYR A 107 16.69 -6.79 7.58
N VAL A 108 17.70 -7.28 6.86
CA VAL A 108 17.76 -8.69 6.43
C VAL A 108 17.96 -9.63 7.62
N PHE A 109 18.81 -9.26 8.58
CA PHE A 109 19.13 -10.11 9.74
C PHE A 109 17.95 -10.28 10.69
N ASP A 110 17.12 -9.26 10.85
CA ASP A 110 15.86 -9.38 11.58
C ASP A 110 14.95 -10.43 10.94
N ARG A 111 14.82 -10.45 9.60
CA ARG A 111 14.01 -11.45 8.89
C ARG A 111 14.54 -12.86 9.04
N ILE A 112 15.86 -13.03 8.91
CA ILE A 112 16.53 -14.32 9.13
C ILE A 112 16.25 -14.80 10.55
N ARG A 113 16.47 -13.94 11.55
CA ARG A 113 16.20 -14.26 12.96
C ARG A 113 14.77 -14.75 13.17
N VAL A 114 13.78 -14.01 12.67
CA VAL A 114 12.36 -14.35 12.84
C VAL A 114 12.02 -15.68 12.17
N LEU A 115 12.49 -15.91 10.95
CA LEU A 115 12.26 -17.16 10.22
C LEU A 115 12.83 -18.36 10.99
N PHE A 116 14.11 -18.32 11.37
CA PHE A 116 14.75 -19.43 12.07
C PHE A 116 14.13 -19.65 13.46
N CYS A 117 13.77 -18.59 14.18
CA CYS A 117 13.12 -18.73 15.48
C CYS A 117 11.69 -19.29 15.34
N ALA A 118 10.92 -18.90 14.32
CA ALA A 118 9.59 -19.44 14.06
C ALA A 118 9.65 -20.95 13.78
N LEU A 119 10.51 -21.35 12.86
CA LEU A 119 10.69 -22.75 12.50
C LEU A 119 11.22 -23.57 13.68
N ALA A 120 12.20 -23.05 14.42
CA ALA A 120 12.77 -23.76 15.55
C ALA A 120 11.82 -23.87 16.74
N LEU A 121 11.08 -22.81 17.08
CA LEU A 121 10.11 -22.84 18.19
C LEU A 121 8.98 -23.81 17.91
N MET A 122 8.39 -23.73 16.73
CA MET A 122 7.27 -24.59 16.37
C MET A 122 7.73 -26.02 16.08
N GLY A 123 8.83 -26.20 15.35
CA GLY A 123 9.41 -27.51 15.09
C GLY A 123 9.87 -28.21 16.36
N GLY A 124 10.49 -27.47 17.29
CA GLY A 124 10.92 -28.00 18.59
C GLY A 124 9.76 -28.43 19.49
N GLN A 125 8.56 -27.84 19.34
CA GLN A 125 7.34 -28.31 20.01
C GLN A 125 6.64 -29.45 19.28
N PHE A 126 6.73 -29.47 17.95
CA PHE A 126 6.17 -30.55 17.13
C PHE A 126 6.86 -31.88 17.40
N LEU A 127 8.20 -31.93 17.42
CA LEU A 127 8.98 -33.17 17.59
C LEU A 127 8.58 -34.03 18.81
N PRO A 128 8.36 -33.47 20.01
CA PRO A 128 7.91 -34.26 21.17
C PRO A 128 6.38 -34.46 21.25
N THR A 129 5.58 -33.56 20.67
CA THR A 129 4.11 -33.55 20.84
C THR A 129 3.37 -34.27 19.72
N ASP A 130 3.97 -34.35 18.53
CA ASP A 130 3.36 -34.82 17.27
C ASP A 130 2.07 -34.05 16.90
N ASP A 131 1.92 -32.81 17.37
CA ASP A 131 0.77 -31.95 17.09
C ASP A 131 1.04 -31.07 15.85
N GLU A 132 0.42 -31.43 14.73
CA GLU A 132 0.53 -30.74 13.44
C GLU A 132 0.16 -29.25 13.50
N ARG A 133 -0.61 -28.83 14.52
CA ARG A 133 -0.98 -27.42 14.73
C ARG A 133 0.24 -26.52 14.87
N TYR A 134 1.35 -27.01 15.41
CA TYR A 134 2.60 -26.24 15.48
C TYR A 134 3.17 -25.96 14.10
N LEU A 135 3.09 -26.89 13.16
CA LEU A 135 3.56 -26.68 11.77
C LEU A 135 2.70 -25.62 11.06
N VAL A 136 1.38 -25.69 11.24
CA VAL A 136 0.46 -24.67 10.73
C VAL A 136 0.75 -23.32 11.38
N ALA A 137 0.99 -23.28 12.69
CA ALA A 137 1.37 -22.07 13.40
C ALA A 137 2.68 -21.47 12.86
N ALA A 138 3.69 -22.29 12.54
CA ALA A 138 4.94 -21.83 11.93
C ALA A 138 4.68 -21.14 10.58
N LEU A 139 3.88 -21.79 9.72
CA LEU A 139 3.51 -21.24 8.42
C LEU A 139 2.75 -19.92 8.56
N VAL A 140 1.77 -19.86 9.47
CA VAL A 140 1.00 -18.64 9.75
C VAL A 140 1.90 -17.52 10.26
N VAL A 141 2.85 -17.82 11.15
CA VAL A 141 3.78 -16.81 11.69
C VAL A 141 4.66 -16.23 10.59
N VAL A 142 5.26 -17.07 9.77
CA VAL A 142 6.12 -16.64 8.66
C VAL A 142 5.29 -15.88 7.61
N PHE A 143 4.10 -16.38 7.27
CA PHE A 143 3.21 -15.73 6.31
C PHE A 143 2.78 -14.34 6.78
N LEU A 144 2.33 -14.20 8.03
CA LEU A 144 1.89 -12.90 8.54
C LEU A 144 3.05 -11.91 8.71
N ASP A 145 4.23 -12.38 9.11
CA ASP A 145 5.43 -11.55 9.16
C ASP A 145 5.81 -11.03 7.76
N MET A 146 5.72 -11.88 6.74
CA MET A 146 5.98 -11.49 5.34
C MET A 146 4.90 -10.58 4.76
N LEU A 147 3.61 -10.89 4.98
CA LEU A 147 2.48 -10.09 4.52
C LEU A 147 2.60 -8.65 5.02
N ARG A 148 2.81 -8.48 6.32
CA ARG A 148 3.00 -7.16 6.94
C ARG A 148 4.16 -6.39 6.32
N TYR A 149 5.25 -7.08 6.03
CA TYR A 149 6.40 -6.45 5.42
C TYR A 149 6.09 -5.95 4.01
N VAL A 150 5.48 -6.81 3.18
CA VAL A 150 5.08 -6.45 1.82
C VAL A 150 4.10 -5.29 1.85
N ASP A 151 3.08 -5.34 2.71
CA ASP A 151 2.07 -4.30 2.85
C ASP A 151 2.70 -2.97 3.27
N ALA A 152 3.58 -2.98 4.28
CA ALA A 152 4.28 -1.77 4.73
C ALA A 152 5.11 -1.13 3.60
N LEU A 153 5.81 -1.94 2.80
CA LEU A 153 6.57 -1.44 1.65
C LEU A 153 5.68 -0.87 0.55
N GLN A 154 4.59 -1.56 0.21
CA GLN A 154 3.68 -1.13 -0.86
C GLN A 154 2.96 0.16 -0.48
N ILE A 155 2.49 0.26 0.77
CA ILE A 155 1.89 1.48 1.31
C ILE A 155 2.90 2.63 1.27
N TYR A 156 4.16 2.39 1.66
CA TYR A 156 5.20 3.42 1.59
C TYR A 156 5.44 3.90 0.15
N LYS A 157 5.63 2.97 -0.80
CA LYS A 157 5.84 3.29 -2.22
C LYS A 157 4.66 4.08 -2.79
N MET A 158 3.43 3.66 -2.49
CA MET A 158 2.25 4.33 -3.01
C MET A 158 2.08 5.73 -2.43
N ARG A 159 2.32 5.93 -1.12
CA ARG A 159 2.29 7.26 -0.50
C ARG A 159 3.32 8.20 -1.10
N MET A 160 4.55 7.73 -1.32
CA MET A 160 5.57 8.53 -1.99
C MET A 160 5.15 8.87 -3.42
N SER A 161 4.61 7.92 -4.18
CA SER A 161 4.13 8.16 -5.54
C SER A 161 2.98 9.20 -5.58
N MET A 162 2.02 9.12 -4.67
CA MET A 162 0.93 10.08 -4.54
C MET A 162 1.45 11.50 -4.26
N ARG A 163 2.39 11.63 -3.31
CA ARG A 163 3.01 12.92 -2.97
C ARG A 163 3.76 13.53 -4.15
N THR A 164 4.63 12.75 -4.80
CA THR A 164 5.41 13.22 -5.96
C THR A 164 4.51 13.64 -7.14
N LYS A 165 3.37 12.95 -7.35
CA LYS A 165 2.40 13.35 -8.38
C LYS A 165 1.76 14.70 -8.08
N ILE A 166 1.35 14.92 -6.82
CA ILE A 166 0.78 16.19 -6.38
C ILE A 166 1.81 17.31 -6.54
N GLU A 167 3.02 17.13 -6.01
CA GLU A 167 4.11 18.11 -6.15
C GLU A 167 4.39 18.48 -7.60
N LYS A 168 4.44 17.49 -8.50
CA LYS A 168 4.70 17.71 -9.92
C LYS A 168 3.58 18.52 -10.59
N ILE A 169 2.32 18.22 -10.30
CA ILE A 169 1.18 18.90 -10.92
C ILE A 169 1.03 20.32 -10.37
N THR A 170 1.15 20.49 -9.04
CA THR A 170 1.08 21.82 -8.44
C THR A 170 2.19 22.72 -8.96
N LYS A 171 3.42 22.21 -9.07
CA LYS A 171 4.53 22.97 -9.64
C LYS A 171 4.28 23.35 -11.11
N ALA A 172 3.78 22.44 -11.94
CA ALA A 172 3.46 22.74 -13.33
C ALA A 172 2.38 23.84 -13.45
N ARG A 173 1.36 23.80 -12.58
CA ARG A 173 0.31 24.82 -12.54
C ARG A 173 0.84 26.18 -12.10
N GLU A 174 1.69 26.22 -11.08
CA GLU A 174 2.33 27.46 -10.65
C GLU A 174 3.21 28.06 -11.74
N GLU A 175 3.94 27.23 -12.50
CA GLU A 175 4.73 27.66 -13.65
C GLU A 175 3.84 28.25 -14.76
N GLU A 176 2.69 27.62 -15.05
CA GLU A 176 1.69 28.15 -15.99
C GLU A 176 1.07 29.48 -15.52
N GLU A 177 0.68 29.57 -14.24
CA GLU A 177 0.13 30.80 -13.67
C GLU A 177 1.17 31.93 -13.62
N ARG A 178 2.45 31.61 -13.36
CA ARG A 178 3.55 32.59 -13.42
C ARG A 178 3.85 33.04 -14.84
N ALA A 179 3.86 32.12 -15.80
CA ALA A 179 4.01 32.44 -17.21
C ALA A 179 2.88 33.38 -17.68
N ALA A 180 1.64 33.13 -17.26
CA ALA A 180 0.50 34.00 -17.54
C ALA A 180 0.62 35.39 -16.86
N ARG A 181 1.24 35.48 -15.68
CA ARG A 181 1.46 36.75 -14.94
C ARG A 181 2.74 37.49 -15.33
N GLY A 182 3.57 36.94 -16.22
CA GLY A 182 4.82 37.58 -16.68
C GLY A 182 5.90 37.72 -15.60
N VAL A 183 5.88 36.88 -14.56
CA VAL A 183 6.87 36.90 -13.47
C VAL A 183 8.12 36.13 -13.90
N PRO A 184 9.35 36.65 -13.69
CA PRO A 184 10.58 35.96 -14.07
C PRO A 184 10.76 34.60 -13.36
N ALA A 185 11.38 33.65 -14.06
CA ALA A 185 11.53 32.25 -13.64
C ALA A 185 12.39 32.05 -12.37
N ASP A 186 13.07 33.10 -11.92
CA ASP A 186 14.11 33.05 -10.89
C ASP A 186 13.55 33.25 -9.47
N ALA A 187 12.25 33.56 -9.33
CA ALA A 187 11.59 33.70 -8.04
C ALA A 187 11.23 32.31 -7.45
N GLU A 188 11.66 32.05 -6.21
CA GLU A 188 11.31 30.82 -5.50
C GLU A 188 9.80 30.66 -5.41
N GLY A 189 9.29 29.52 -5.88
CA GLY A 189 7.87 29.21 -5.85
C GLY A 189 7.36 28.82 -4.48
N GLU A 190 6.04 28.91 -4.28
CA GLU A 190 5.42 28.40 -3.07
C GLU A 190 5.58 26.87 -3.03
N GLN A 191 6.13 26.35 -1.94
CA GLN A 191 6.35 24.92 -1.79
C GLN A 191 5.06 24.25 -1.32
N VAL A 192 4.65 23.15 -1.98
CA VAL A 192 3.57 22.30 -1.48
C VAL A 192 3.95 21.71 -0.13
N VAL A 193 3.13 21.96 0.89
CA VAL A 193 3.34 21.44 2.24
C VAL A 193 2.30 20.38 2.55
N PHE A 194 2.73 19.19 2.93
CA PHE A 194 1.80 18.15 3.36
C PHE A 194 1.45 18.30 4.85
N MET A 195 0.16 18.25 5.15
CA MET A 195 -0.36 18.34 6.52
C MET A 195 0.24 17.29 7.46
N GLU A 196 0.60 16.10 6.95
CA GLU A 196 1.21 15.08 7.81
C GLU A 196 2.61 15.46 8.30
N ASP A 197 3.36 16.26 7.52
CA ASP A 197 4.70 16.72 7.92
C ASP A 197 4.60 17.81 8.98
N LEU A 198 3.67 18.76 8.81
CA LEU A 198 3.34 19.76 9.84
C LEU A 198 2.94 19.09 11.16
N LEU A 199 2.07 18.07 11.12
CA LEU A 199 1.67 17.29 12.30
C LEU A 199 2.74 16.33 12.82
N ARG A 200 3.79 16.05 12.05
CA ARG A 200 4.94 15.26 12.49
C ARG A 200 5.88 16.12 13.33
N ASP A 201 6.09 17.36 12.91
CA ASP A 201 7.00 18.29 13.57
C ASP A 201 6.32 19.04 14.72
N ASN A 202 5.01 19.30 14.61
CA ASN A 202 4.16 19.91 15.65
C ASN A 202 3.04 18.96 16.13
N PRO A 203 3.37 17.86 16.84
CA PRO A 203 2.39 16.84 17.24
C PRO A 203 1.28 17.31 18.18
N GLY A 204 1.46 18.47 18.85
CA GLY A 204 0.51 19.04 19.80
C GLY A 204 -0.46 20.05 19.21
N ALA A 205 -0.12 20.65 18.06
CA ALA A 205 -0.92 21.71 17.44
C ALA A 205 -2.20 21.16 16.79
N ALA A 206 -3.19 22.04 16.62
CA ALA A 206 -4.40 21.70 15.87
C ALA A 206 -4.09 21.70 14.37
N ALA A 207 -4.79 20.86 13.61
CA ALA A 207 -4.57 20.79 12.17
C ALA A 207 -4.94 22.11 11.47
N GLU A 208 -6.01 22.76 11.93
CA GLU A 208 -6.48 24.04 11.39
C GLU A 208 -5.46 25.15 11.64
N THR A 209 -4.93 25.26 12.86
CA THR A 209 -3.92 26.29 13.18
C THR A 209 -2.66 26.11 12.34
N LEU A 210 -2.21 24.87 12.12
CA LEU A 210 -1.06 24.59 11.25
C LEU A 210 -1.37 24.89 9.77
N ARG A 211 -2.62 24.69 9.33
CA ARG A 211 -3.07 25.01 7.98
C ARG A 211 -3.06 26.52 7.74
N GLU A 212 -3.50 27.29 8.73
CA GLU A 212 -3.47 28.76 8.69
C GLU A 212 -2.03 29.30 8.72
N GLU A 213 -1.18 28.79 9.61
CA GLU A 213 0.23 29.19 9.72
C GLU A 213 1.06 28.91 8.46
N ALA A 214 0.77 27.81 7.75
CA ALA A 214 1.49 27.40 6.55
C ALA A 214 0.89 27.93 5.24
N GLY A 215 -0.17 28.75 5.29
CA GLY A 215 -0.89 29.24 4.13
C GLY A 215 -1.86 28.21 3.55
N ALA A 216 -3.15 28.38 3.85
CA ALA A 216 -4.18 27.35 3.65
C ALA A 216 -4.33 26.81 2.21
N ALA A 217 -3.88 27.57 1.20
CA ALA A 217 -3.89 27.19 -0.21
C ALA A 217 -2.82 26.16 -0.58
N ASN A 218 -1.70 26.12 0.15
CA ASN A 218 -0.53 25.29 -0.18
C ASN A 218 -0.44 24.01 0.65
N VAL A 219 -1.40 23.82 1.56
CA VAL A 219 -1.42 22.69 2.48
C VAL A 219 -2.33 21.58 1.96
N VAL A 220 -1.72 20.45 1.60
CA VAL A 220 -2.44 19.25 1.15
C VAL A 220 -2.59 18.27 2.31
N ASP A 221 -3.82 17.83 2.58
CA ASP A 221 -4.12 16.84 3.61
C ASP A 221 -4.71 15.56 3.01
N LEU A 222 -3.91 14.49 2.97
CA LEU A 222 -4.35 13.19 2.46
C LEU A 222 -4.99 12.31 3.55
N HIS A 223 -5.30 12.91 4.70
CA HIS A 223 -5.94 12.24 5.84
C HIS A 223 -7.16 13.00 6.35
N GLU A 224 -7.71 13.92 5.57
CA GLU A 224 -8.84 14.77 5.96
C GLU A 224 -10.05 13.89 6.31
N GLN A 225 -10.46 13.01 5.39
CA GLN A 225 -11.62 12.15 5.59
C GLN A 225 -11.46 11.21 6.79
N PHE A 226 -10.25 10.73 7.05
CA PHE A 226 -9.97 9.90 8.23
C PHE A 226 -10.11 10.68 9.53
N ARG A 227 -9.69 11.95 9.58
CA ARG A 227 -9.82 12.78 10.78
C ARG A 227 -11.28 13.12 11.07
N ASP A 228 -12.06 13.35 10.02
CA ASP A 228 -13.49 13.68 10.14
C ASP A 228 -14.32 12.48 10.62
N GLN A 229 -14.04 11.29 10.09
CA GLN A 229 -14.73 10.06 10.53
C GLN A 229 -14.34 9.63 11.96
N PHE A 230 -13.11 9.91 12.38
CA PHE A 230 -12.59 9.48 13.68
C PHE A 230 -12.03 10.65 14.51
N PRO A 231 -12.86 11.62 14.92
CA PRO A 231 -12.39 12.79 15.67
C PRO A 231 -11.80 12.39 17.03
N TRP A 232 -12.31 11.34 17.66
CA TRP A 232 -11.79 10.79 18.91
C TRP A 232 -10.36 10.24 18.78
N TYR A 233 -9.99 9.75 17.59
CA TYR A 233 -8.65 9.19 17.35
C TYR A 233 -7.56 10.26 17.49
N THR A 234 -7.85 11.51 17.18
CA THR A 234 -6.90 12.63 17.37
C THR A 234 -6.55 12.81 18.85
N ARG A 235 -7.54 12.66 19.75
CA ARG A 235 -7.34 12.74 21.21
C ARG A 235 -6.52 11.58 21.73
N VAL A 236 -6.85 10.36 21.31
CA VAL A 236 -6.10 9.14 21.67
C VAL A 236 -4.66 9.22 21.15
N ARG A 237 -4.48 9.59 19.88
CA ARG A 237 -3.15 9.83 19.28
C ARG A 237 -2.38 10.87 20.09
N ARG A 238 -2.99 12.00 20.47
CA ARG A 238 -2.32 13.04 21.27
C ARG A 238 -1.91 12.52 22.65
N ALA A 239 -2.74 11.70 23.30
CA ALA A 239 -2.39 11.06 24.58
C ALA A 239 -1.20 10.10 24.43
N MET A 240 -1.21 9.25 23.41
CA MET A 240 -0.12 8.29 23.12
C MET A 240 1.18 8.97 22.68
N LEU A 241 1.09 10.13 22.02
CA LEU A 241 2.27 10.90 21.63
C LEU A 241 3.05 11.45 22.84
N ARG A 242 2.39 11.67 23.98
CA ARG A 242 3.08 12.04 25.23
C ARG A 242 4.01 10.94 25.72
N THR A 243 3.69 9.68 25.43
CA THR A 243 4.47 8.51 25.85
C THR A 243 5.39 7.96 24.77
N ARG A 244 5.54 8.64 23.62
CA ARG A 244 6.29 8.18 22.42
C ARG A 244 5.77 6.88 21.78
N ILE A 245 4.63 6.37 22.25
CA ILE A 245 4.05 5.14 21.73
C ILE A 245 3.30 5.47 20.44
N ARG A 246 3.60 4.72 19.38
CA ARG A 246 2.86 4.84 18.12
C ARG A 246 1.42 4.32 18.27
N PRO A 247 0.44 4.91 17.56
CA PRO A 247 -0.98 4.55 17.72
C PRO A 247 -1.34 3.14 17.22
N HIS A 248 -0.50 2.50 16.41
CA HIS A 248 -0.66 1.09 16.05
C HIS A 248 -0.03 0.20 17.14
N LEU A 249 -0.87 -0.24 18.07
CA LEU A 249 -0.46 -0.94 19.30
C LEU A 249 0.04 -2.36 19.03
N ILE A 250 -0.47 -3.04 18.01
CA ILE A 250 0.01 -4.36 17.61
C ILE A 250 0.60 -4.23 16.21
N SER A 251 1.93 -4.32 16.12
CA SER A 251 2.66 -4.39 14.86
C SER A 251 3.42 -5.72 14.77
N GLY A 252 4.38 -5.82 13.83
CA GLY A 252 5.32 -6.91 13.74
C GLY A 252 6.17 -7.10 15.01
N ILE A 253 6.59 -6.03 15.68
CA ILE A 253 7.43 -6.16 16.89
C ILE A 253 6.64 -6.84 18.00
N GLU A 254 5.47 -6.31 18.36
CA GLU A 254 4.64 -6.90 19.41
C GLU A 254 4.24 -8.33 19.05
N PHE A 255 3.83 -8.57 17.80
CA PHE A 255 3.52 -9.90 17.28
C PHE A 255 4.66 -10.90 17.55
N GLN A 256 5.90 -10.55 17.20
CA GLN A 256 7.07 -11.38 17.45
C GLN A 256 7.33 -11.57 18.96
N MET A 257 7.26 -10.51 19.77
CA MET A 257 7.53 -10.60 21.20
C MET A 257 6.51 -11.49 21.92
N PHE A 258 5.23 -11.43 21.56
CA PHE A 258 4.23 -12.32 22.14
C PHE A 258 4.49 -13.79 21.80
N ILE A 259 4.91 -14.09 20.57
CA ILE A 259 5.16 -15.47 20.13
C ILE A 259 6.47 -16.02 20.72
N PHE A 260 7.57 -15.25 20.64
CA PHE A 260 8.91 -15.75 20.99
C PHE A 260 9.31 -15.51 22.44
N ILE A 261 8.59 -14.65 23.16
CA ILE A 261 8.90 -14.36 24.57
C ILE A 261 7.73 -14.78 25.44
N VAL A 262 6.55 -14.18 25.24
CA VAL A 262 5.40 -14.41 26.13
C VAL A 262 4.91 -15.86 26.04
N GLY A 263 4.75 -16.42 24.84
CA GLY A 263 4.32 -17.80 24.61
C GLY A 263 5.16 -18.83 25.36
N PRO A 264 6.49 -18.88 25.14
CA PRO A 264 7.42 -19.74 25.88
C PRO A 264 7.41 -19.51 27.39
N LEU A 265 7.31 -18.26 27.86
CA LEU A 265 7.29 -17.93 29.29
C LEU A 265 6.07 -18.50 30.01
N ILE A 266 4.90 -18.47 29.37
CA ILE A 266 3.65 -18.95 29.97
C ILE A 266 3.33 -20.41 29.58
N GLY A 267 4.13 -21.01 28.70
CA GLY A 267 3.92 -22.36 28.17
C GLY A 267 2.72 -22.51 27.23
N GLN A 268 2.17 -21.42 26.70
CA GLN A 268 0.96 -21.41 25.86
C GLN A 268 1.26 -20.88 24.45
N ILE A 269 2.21 -21.51 23.77
CA ILE A 269 2.73 -21.04 22.47
C ILE A 269 1.60 -20.93 21.43
N LEU A 270 0.83 -21.99 21.18
CA LEU A 270 -0.24 -21.96 20.18
C LEU A 270 -1.29 -20.88 20.45
N TRP A 271 -1.74 -20.74 21.71
CA TRP A 271 -2.73 -19.74 22.06
C TRP A 271 -2.22 -18.32 21.85
N THR A 272 -0.99 -18.04 22.29
CA THR A 272 -0.37 -16.73 22.06
C THR A 272 -0.20 -16.44 20.57
N THR A 273 0.18 -17.44 19.76
CA THR A 273 0.27 -17.29 18.31
C THR A 273 -1.06 -16.95 17.68
N VAL A 274 -2.14 -17.66 18.04
CA VAL A 274 -3.48 -17.40 17.49
C VAL A 274 -3.97 -16.00 17.86
N VAL A 275 -3.84 -15.62 19.14
CA VAL A 275 -4.25 -14.29 19.61
C VAL A 275 -3.43 -13.19 18.93
N SER A 276 -2.11 -13.34 18.86
CA SER A 276 -1.24 -12.38 18.18
C SER A 276 -1.53 -12.30 16.68
N ALA A 277 -1.81 -13.42 16.02
CA ALA A 277 -2.21 -13.46 14.62
C ALA A 277 -3.54 -12.72 14.37
N ALA A 278 -4.55 -12.97 15.20
CA ALA A 278 -5.83 -12.28 15.10
C ALA A 278 -5.69 -10.78 15.30
N LEU A 279 -4.95 -10.36 16.33
CA LEU A 279 -4.70 -8.95 16.62
C LEU A 279 -3.92 -8.28 15.48
N VAL A 280 -2.91 -8.96 14.93
CA VAL A 280 -2.08 -8.35 13.88
C VAL A 280 -2.85 -8.19 12.58
N MET A 281 -3.70 -9.15 12.21
CA MET A 281 -4.59 -9.04 11.06
C MET A 281 -5.61 -7.91 11.25
N LEU A 282 -6.21 -7.79 12.44
CA LEU A 282 -7.13 -6.68 12.75
C LEU A 282 -6.46 -5.32 12.55
N PHE A 283 -5.24 -5.14 13.07
CA PHE A 283 -4.51 -3.88 12.91
C PHE A 283 -4.10 -3.63 11.45
N GLU A 284 -3.71 -4.65 10.68
CA GLU A 284 -3.44 -4.48 9.24
C GLU A 284 -4.69 -4.07 8.46
N LEU A 285 -5.86 -4.63 8.78
CA LEU A 285 -7.12 -4.20 8.18
C LEU A 285 -7.43 -2.72 8.48
N VAL A 286 -7.17 -2.27 9.71
CA VAL A 286 -7.32 -0.85 10.07
C VAL A 286 -6.35 0.03 9.29
N ILE A 287 -5.09 -0.40 9.11
CA ILE A 287 -4.10 0.33 8.32
C ILE A 287 -4.53 0.39 6.85
N MET A 288 -5.02 -0.72 6.30
CA MET A 288 -5.51 -0.82 4.92
C MET A 288 -6.72 0.07 4.70
N TYR A 289 -7.68 0.07 5.62
CA TYR A 289 -8.85 0.95 5.58
C TYR A 289 -8.46 2.42 5.60
N LYS A 290 -7.55 2.79 6.51
CA LYS A 290 -7.01 4.15 6.58
C LYS A 290 -6.30 4.54 5.29
N PHE A 291 -5.54 3.62 4.71
CA PHE A 291 -4.84 3.85 3.45
C PHE A 291 -5.82 4.02 2.28
N TRP A 292 -6.90 3.24 2.25
CA TRP A 292 -7.98 3.39 1.26
C TRP A 292 -8.64 4.78 1.33
N LEU A 293 -8.96 5.27 2.54
CA LEU A 293 -9.45 6.65 2.71
C LEU A 293 -8.44 7.68 2.16
N SER A 294 -7.15 7.50 2.42
CA SER A 294 -6.10 8.36 1.89
C SER A 294 -6.02 8.34 0.36
N THR A 295 -6.29 7.20 -0.29
CA THR A 295 -6.36 7.15 -1.76
C THR A 295 -7.57 7.90 -2.32
N ARG A 296 -8.69 7.96 -1.58
CA ARG A 296 -9.86 8.75 -1.96
C ARG A 296 -9.60 10.25 -1.83
N ASP A 297 -8.96 10.66 -0.74
CA ASP A 297 -8.52 12.05 -0.55
C ASP A 297 -7.55 12.46 -1.65
N PHE A 298 -6.62 11.57 -2.03
CA PHE A 298 -5.75 11.78 -3.19
C PHE A 298 -6.54 11.97 -4.49
N THR A 299 -7.53 11.13 -4.80
CA THR A 299 -8.36 11.29 -6.00
C THR A 299 -9.09 12.63 -6.01
N ARG A 300 -9.64 13.05 -4.87
CA ARG A 300 -10.30 14.35 -4.73
C ARG A 300 -9.34 15.52 -4.98
N VAL A 301 -8.17 15.50 -4.34
CA VAL A 301 -7.13 16.53 -4.55
C VAL A 301 -6.68 16.57 -6.01
N MET A 302 -6.56 15.40 -6.65
CA MET A 302 -6.24 15.31 -8.08
C MET A 302 -7.36 15.85 -8.98
N GLU A 303 -8.63 15.69 -8.63
CA GLU A 303 -9.76 16.29 -9.36
C GLU A 303 -9.77 17.82 -9.20
N GLU A 304 -9.47 18.34 -8.01
CA GLU A 304 -9.34 19.78 -7.74
C GLU A 304 -8.13 20.42 -8.47
N LEU A 305 -7.04 19.66 -8.62
CA LEU A 305 -5.84 20.07 -9.35
C LEU A 305 -5.94 19.84 -10.87
N SER A 306 -6.82 18.94 -11.31
CA SER A 306 -7.03 18.72 -12.74
C SER A 306 -7.67 19.97 -13.34
N PRO A 307 -7.26 20.40 -14.54
CA PRO A 307 -8.01 21.43 -15.24
C PRO A 307 -9.45 20.95 -15.31
N ALA A 308 -10.40 21.76 -14.82
CA ALA A 308 -11.82 21.47 -14.95
C ALA A 308 -12.04 20.87 -16.34
N PRO A 309 -12.78 19.74 -16.50
CA PRO A 309 -13.03 19.22 -17.82
C PRO A 309 -13.60 20.38 -18.62
N ALA A 310 -12.82 20.88 -19.57
CA ALA A 310 -13.35 21.73 -20.62
C ALA A 310 -14.44 20.85 -21.22
N THR A 311 -15.69 21.17 -20.89
CA THR A 311 -16.92 20.48 -21.26
C THR A 311 -17.35 19.27 -20.40
N VAL A 312 -18.02 19.54 -19.28
CA VAL A 312 -19.21 18.74 -18.92
C VAL A 312 -20.25 19.02 -20.01
N GLY A 313 -20.32 18.17 -21.04
CA GLY A 313 -21.38 18.22 -22.05
C GLY A 313 -20.96 18.25 -23.52
N THR A 314 -19.67 18.19 -23.86
CA THR A 314 -19.27 18.06 -25.27
C THR A 314 -18.27 16.93 -25.41
N ILE A 315 -18.70 15.84 -26.03
CA ILE A 315 -17.81 14.78 -26.49
C ILE A 315 -16.72 15.46 -27.32
N ALA A 316 -15.46 15.23 -26.97
CA ALA A 316 -14.35 15.84 -27.68
C ALA A 316 -14.50 15.56 -29.20
N PRO A 317 -14.27 16.53 -30.11
CA PRO A 317 -14.54 16.35 -31.53
C PRO A 317 -13.83 15.14 -32.16
N HIS A 318 -12.71 14.70 -31.58
CA HIS A 318 -11.99 13.51 -32.00
C HIS A 318 -12.67 12.19 -31.60
N LEU A 319 -13.55 12.18 -30.60
CA LEU A 319 -14.43 11.06 -30.24
C LEU A 319 -15.73 11.07 -31.05
N HIS A 320 -16.13 12.23 -31.60
CA HIS A 320 -17.16 12.31 -32.66
C HIS A 320 -16.68 11.80 -34.02
N ARG A 321 -15.36 11.69 -34.24
CA ARG A 321 -14.83 10.84 -35.31
C ARG A 321 -15.04 9.39 -34.91
N GLY A 322 -16.29 8.92 -35.05
CA GLY A 322 -16.53 7.54 -35.43
C GLY A 322 -15.52 7.19 -36.53
N ARG A 323 -14.92 6.01 -36.41
CA ARG A 323 -13.85 5.48 -37.27
C ARG A 323 -14.34 5.42 -38.73
N HIS A 324 -14.45 6.59 -39.38
CA HIS A 324 -14.92 6.76 -40.73
C HIS A 324 -13.73 6.46 -41.62
N ARG A 325 -13.78 5.21 -42.09
CA ARG A 325 -12.97 4.57 -43.13
C ARG A 325 -12.79 5.41 -44.42
N ARG A 326 -13.50 6.54 -44.58
CA ARG A 326 -13.44 7.42 -45.78
C ARG A 326 -12.14 8.20 -45.91
N ALA A 327 -11.61 8.84 -44.86
CA ALA A 327 -10.45 9.73 -45.02
C ALA A 327 -9.14 8.97 -45.37
N ALA A 328 -8.96 7.77 -44.81
CA ALA A 328 -7.86 6.89 -45.19
C ALA A 328 -8.04 6.32 -46.61
N GLN A 329 -9.29 6.12 -47.05
CA GLN A 329 -9.62 5.62 -48.37
C GLN A 329 -9.51 6.72 -49.44
N GLU A 330 -9.87 7.97 -49.14
CA GLU A 330 -9.64 9.14 -49.99
C GLU A 330 -8.15 9.43 -50.17
N ALA A 331 -7.34 9.29 -49.11
CA ALA A 331 -5.89 9.42 -49.21
C ALA A 331 -5.23 8.28 -50.02
N LEU A 332 -5.77 7.06 -49.97
CA LEU A 332 -5.34 5.93 -50.80
C LEU A 332 -5.78 6.06 -52.27
N LEU A 333 -6.96 6.62 -52.52
CA LEU A 333 -7.50 6.88 -53.88
C LEU A 333 -6.86 8.12 -54.55
N ALA A 334 -6.27 9.03 -53.77
CA ALA A 334 -5.57 10.22 -54.26
C ALA A 334 -4.08 9.98 -54.57
N ASP A 335 -3.53 8.81 -54.21
CA ASP A 335 -2.17 8.42 -54.59
C ASP A 335 -2.17 7.96 -56.06
N GLU A 336 -1.40 8.64 -56.92
CA GLU A 336 -1.34 8.35 -58.37
C GLU A 336 -0.95 6.90 -58.69
N ARG A 337 -0.35 6.18 -57.73
CA ARG A 337 0.02 4.76 -57.84
C ARG A 337 -1.17 3.80 -57.76
N TYR A 338 -2.31 4.24 -57.25
CA TYR A 338 -3.53 3.43 -57.08
C TYR A 338 -4.71 4.02 -57.86
N ARG A 339 -4.46 4.42 -59.10
CA ARG A 339 -5.53 4.74 -60.05
C ARG A 339 -6.35 3.47 -60.32
N ALA A 340 -7.68 3.60 -60.39
CA ALA A 340 -8.51 2.49 -60.87
C ALA A 340 -8.09 2.16 -62.31
N PRO A 341 -8.00 0.87 -62.69
CA PRO A 341 -7.69 0.48 -64.07
C PRO A 341 -8.71 1.10 -65.03
N GLU A 342 -8.24 1.59 -66.18
CA GLU A 342 -9.16 2.09 -67.20
C GLU A 342 -9.91 0.91 -67.84
N ALA A 343 -11.08 1.16 -68.44
CA ALA A 343 -11.91 0.09 -69.00
C ALA A 343 -11.24 -0.69 -70.16
N GLU A 344 -10.15 -0.17 -70.71
CA GLU A 344 -9.32 -0.86 -71.71
C GLU A 344 -8.34 -1.87 -71.08
N ASP A 345 -7.98 -1.71 -69.80
CA ASP A 345 -7.00 -2.53 -69.08
C ASP A 345 -7.60 -3.83 -68.49
N ASP A 346 -8.94 -3.89 -68.35
CA ASP A 346 -9.67 -5.10 -67.91
C ASP A 346 -11.06 -5.17 -68.59
N PRO A 347 -11.16 -5.73 -69.82
CA PRO A 347 -12.41 -5.78 -70.58
C PRO A 347 -13.51 -6.64 -69.95
N GLY A 348 -13.24 -7.29 -68.81
CA GLY A 348 -14.22 -8.07 -68.04
C GLY A 348 -14.76 -7.38 -66.78
N PHE A 349 -14.31 -6.17 -66.45
CA PHE A 349 -14.70 -5.50 -65.21
C PHE A 349 -16.06 -4.79 -65.31
N TRP A 350 -17.08 -5.33 -64.62
CA TRP A 350 -18.39 -4.70 -64.50
C TRP A 350 -18.47 -3.88 -63.19
N PRO A 351 -18.63 -2.54 -63.25
CA PRO A 351 -18.79 -1.75 -62.03
C PRO A 351 -20.11 -2.11 -61.32
N TYR A 352 -20.05 -2.19 -59.98
CA TYR A 352 -21.23 -2.49 -59.16
C TYR A 352 -22.34 -1.44 -59.36
N PRO A 353 -23.63 -1.84 -59.43
CA PRO A 353 -24.73 -0.91 -59.59
C PRO A 353 -24.82 0.03 -58.38
N GLN A 354 -24.71 1.33 -58.64
CA GLN A 354 -24.84 2.36 -57.61
C GLN A 354 -26.29 2.44 -57.11
N PRO A 355 -26.54 2.54 -55.80
CA PRO A 355 -27.88 2.73 -55.28
C PRO A 355 -28.43 4.10 -55.69
N ASN A 356 -29.67 4.15 -56.21
CA ASN A 356 -30.34 5.36 -56.65
C ASN A 356 -30.37 6.43 -55.54
N VAL A 357 -29.55 7.48 -55.70
CA VAL A 357 -29.65 8.70 -54.90
C VAL A 357 -30.27 9.76 -55.79
N THR A 358 -31.56 10.01 -55.64
CA THR A 358 -32.26 11.14 -56.26
C THR A 358 -31.79 12.45 -55.63
N PRO A 359 -31.28 13.43 -56.40
CA PRO A 359 -30.88 14.73 -55.88
C PRO A 359 -32.00 15.73 -56.07
N HIS A 360 -32.53 16.32 -54.98
CA HIS A 360 -33.34 17.53 -55.09
C HIS A 360 -32.83 18.62 -54.14
N GLY A 361 -32.41 19.73 -54.76
CA GLY A 361 -32.19 21.01 -54.12
C GLY A 361 -33.36 21.97 -54.32
N HIS A 362 -33.39 22.97 -53.43
CA HIS A 362 -33.93 24.34 -53.52
C HIS A 362 -35.36 24.65 -54.05
N ASP A 363 -36.01 25.53 -53.25
CA ASP A 363 -37.01 26.58 -53.56
C ASP A 363 -38.54 26.36 -53.31
N LEU A 364 -39.00 26.95 -52.17
CA LEU A 364 -40.29 27.65 -51.84
C LEU A 364 -41.67 26.93 -52.01
N PRO A 365 -42.80 27.36 -51.37
CA PRO A 365 -43.10 28.59 -50.60
C PRO A 365 -43.83 28.40 -49.23
N GLN A 366 -44.11 29.52 -48.54
CA GLN A 366 -44.95 29.62 -47.33
C GLN A 366 -46.41 29.16 -47.58
N GLN A 367 -46.99 28.37 -46.67
CA GLN A 367 -48.44 28.36 -46.46
C GLN A 367 -48.82 27.92 -45.02
N HIS A 368 -49.63 28.76 -44.39
CA HIS A 368 -50.38 28.53 -43.15
C HIS A 368 -51.47 27.45 -43.36
N ASP A 369 -52.00 26.91 -42.25
CA ASP A 369 -53.21 26.08 -42.06
C ASP A 369 -52.88 24.63 -41.65
N GLY A 370 -53.45 23.99 -40.64
CA GLY A 370 -54.42 24.35 -39.60
C GLY A 370 -54.76 23.08 -38.79
N LEU A 371 -54.70 23.18 -37.45
CA LEU A 371 -55.44 22.38 -36.43
C LEU A 371 -55.18 20.84 -36.35
N PRO A 372 -55.72 20.08 -35.35
CA PRO A 372 -55.16 19.95 -34.00
C PRO A 372 -55.10 18.49 -33.43
N HIS A 373 -54.42 18.32 -32.28
CA HIS A 373 -54.64 17.39 -31.14
C HIS A 373 -54.94 15.86 -31.28
N VAL A 374 -54.15 15.06 -30.52
CA VAL A 374 -54.55 14.01 -29.51
C VAL A 374 -54.85 12.57 -30.00
N PRO A 375 -54.60 11.47 -29.22
CA PRO A 375 -53.54 11.13 -28.24
C PRO A 375 -53.06 9.65 -28.33
N ARG A 376 -52.14 9.25 -27.41
CA ARG A 376 -51.74 7.86 -27.10
C ARG A 376 -52.89 6.97 -26.63
N GLN A 377 -52.83 5.67 -26.94
CA GLN A 377 -53.57 4.59 -26.26
C GLN A 377 -52.62 3.46 -25.79
N HIS A 378 -52.90 2.95 -24.59
CA HIS A 378 -52.36 1.76 -23.94
C HIS A 378 -53.15 0.50 -24.33
N ALA A 379 -52.48 -0.65 -24.48
CA ALA A 379 -52.98 -2.03 -24.24
C ALA A 379 -51.80 -3.00 -24.48
N GLY A 380 -51.59 -4.15 -23.85
CA GLY A 380 -52.34 -4.96 -22.89
C GLY A 380 -51.55 -6.28 -22.71
N ALA A 381 -51.63 -6.89 -21.53
CA ALA A 381 -50.90 -8.11 -21.13
C ALA A 381 -51.49 -9.41 -21.72
N GLY A 382 -50.68 -10.47 -21.87
CA GLY A 382 -51.12 -11.85 -22.13
C GLY A 382 -49.97 -12.86 -22.39
N PRO A 383 -50.14 -14.18 -22.13
CA PRO A 383 -49.19 -14.98 -21.33
C PRO A 383 -48.50 -16.20 -22.01
N LEU A 384 -47.57 -16.82 -21.25
CA LEU A 384 -46.72 -18.01 -21.49
C LEU A 384 -47.45 -19.32 -21.92
N PRO A 385 -46.70 -20.28 -22.51
CA PRO A 385 -46.94 -21.70 -22.27
C PRO A 385 -45.69 -22.53 -21.85
N GLN A 386 -45.95 -23.53 -20.99
CA GLN A 386 -45.11 -24.67 -20.60
C GLN A 386 -45.25 -25.84 -21.60
N TYR A 387 -44.22 -26.69 -21.74
CA TYR A 387 -44.25 -28.14 -22.02
C TYR A 387 -42.85 -28.68 -21.63
N GLY A 388 -42.58 -29.87 -21.08
CA GLY A 388 -43.31 -31.13 -20.91
C GLY A 388 -42.26 -32.26 -20.96
N THR A 389 -42.31 -33.17 -19.99
CA THR A 389 -41.36 -34.25 -19.60
C THR A 389 -41.31 -35.50 -20.50
N ALA A 390 -40.18 -36.23 -20.53
CA ALA A 390 -40.13 -37.72 -20.51
C ALA A 390 -38.71 -38.29 -20.20
N GLN A 391 -38.68 -39.35 -19.37
CA GLN A 391 -37.56 -40.24 -18.99
C GLN A 391 -37.31 -41.31 -20.10
N SER A 392 -36.36 -42.28 -20.12
CA SER A 392 -35.79 -43.18 -19.09
C SER A 392 -34.70 -44.12 -19.67
N GLY A 393 -33.79 -44.63 -18.80
CA GLY A 393 -33.06 -45.92 -18.93
C GLY A 393 -31.65 -45.84 -19.54
N GLU A 394 -30.61 -46.60 -19.16
CA GLU A 394 -30.40 -47.69 -18.17
C GLU A 394 -28.87 -47.92 -18.01
N ARG A 395 -28.46 -48.81 -17.09
CA ARG A 395 -27.14 -48.94 -16.41
C ARG A 395 -25.98 -49.60 -17.20
N ARG A 396 -24.74 -49.35 -16.71
CA ARG A 396 -23.54 -50.24 -16.45
C ARG A 396 -22.26 -49.42 -16.72
N GLY A 397 -21.11 -49.48 -16.03
CA GLY A 397 -20.58 -50.20 -14.88
C GLY A 397 -19.15 -49.64 -14.60
N ALA A 398 -18.65 -49.72 -13.36
CA ALA A 398 -17.21 -49.57 -13.02
C ALA A 398 -16.53 -50.96 -13.17
N PRO A 399 -15.18 -51.16 -13.18
CA PRO A 399 -14.12 -50.38 -12.47
C PRO A 399 -12.75 -50.29 -13.21
N GLY A 400 -11.71 -49.70 -12.59
CA GLY A 400 -10.32 -49.99 -12.97
C GLY A 400 -9.27 -48.90 -12.67
N ALA A 401 -8.31 -49.24 -11.81
CA ALA A 401 -7.16 -48.48 -11.34
C ALA A 401 -6.16 -48.02 -12.43
N TRP A 402 -5.45 -46.93 -12.17
CA TRP A 402 -4.08 -46.73 -12.67
C TRP A 402 -3.18 -46.08 -11.61
N GLU A 403 -2.24 -46.90 -11.18
CA GLU A 403 -1.03 -46.63 -10.42
C GLU A 403 0.02 -46.04 -11.38
N ASN A 404 0.82 -45.06 -10.95
CA ASN A 404 2.19 -44.91 -11.42
C ASN A 404 3.01 -43.96 -10.54
N SER A 405 3.90 -44.58 -9.80
CA SER A 405 5.13 -44.03 -9.26
C SER A 405 6.13 -43.74 -10.39
N ARG A 406 6.83 -42.61 -10.30
CA ARG A 406 8.28 -42.49 -10.51
C ARG A 406 8.79 -41.18 -9.95
#